data_AF-V4T7X3-F1
#
_entry.id   AF-V4T7X3-F1
#
_cell.length_a   1.000
_cell.length_b   1.000
_cell.length_c   1.000
_cell.angle_alpha   90.00
_cell.angle_beta   90.00
_cell.angle_gamma   90.00
#
_symmetry.space_group_name_H-M   'P 1'
#
loop_
_entity.id
_entity.type
_entity.pdbx_description
1 polymer ?
#
loop_
_entity_poly.entity_id
_entity_poly.type
_entity_poly.pdbx_seq_one_letter_code
_entity_poly.pdbx_strand_id
1 'polypeptide(L)'
;MATATTSSDSETTKVKLKLIIDKRDNKVLFAEAEKDFVDILFNLLYMPFGTVTRLLRDARMVGCTRNLYQSLGNLSEALLCRW
;
A
#
# COMPACT_ATOMS: atom_id res chain seq x y z
N MET A 1 -15.79 -32.64 -31.41
CA MET A 1 -16.68 -32.30 -30.29
C MET A 1 -15.78 -31.89 -29.14
N ALA A 2 -15.95 -30.66 -28.65
CA ALA A 2 -15.03 -30.01 -27.73
C ALA A 2 -15.19 -30.51 -26.29
N THR A 3 -14.07 -30.65 -25.58
CA THR A 3 -14.00 -30.41 -24.13
C THR A 3 -12.71 -29.63 -23.85
N ALA A 4 -12.81 -28.30 -23.90
CA ALA A 4 -11.77 -27.41 -23.41
C ALA A 4 -11.84 -27.40 -21.88
N THR A 5 -11.03 -28.26 -21.25
CA THR A 5 -10.73 -28.14 -19.81
C THR A 5 -9.85 -26.92 -19.65
N THR A 6 -10.49 -25.78 -19.36
CA THR A 6 -9.79 -24.55 -18.96
C THR A 6 -9.48 -24.72 -17.47
N SER A 7 -8.27 -25.18 -17.15
CA SER A 7 -7.73 -25.26 -15.80
C SER A 7 -7.51 -23.85 -15.26
N SER A 8 -8.50 -23.37 -14.51
CA SER A 8 -8.44 -22.14 -13.72
C SER A 8 -7.62 -22.38 -12.46
N ASP A 9 -6.29 -22.29 -12.54
CA ASP A 9 -5.47 -22.08 -11.35
C ASP A 9 -5.56 -20.60 -10.98
N SER A 10 -6.53 -20.27 -10.12
CA SER A 10 -6.50 -19.01 -9.38
C SER A 10 -5.34 -19.08 -8.40
N GLU A 11 -4.13 -18.73 -8.84
CA GLU A 11 -2.98 -18.60 -7.94
C GLU A 11 -3.29 -17.50 -6.92
N THR A 12 -3.67 -17.92 -5.71
CA THR A 12 -3.89 -17.01 -4.60
C THR A 12 -2.54 -16.63 -4.03
N THR A 13 -2.04 -15.45 -4.39
CA THR A 13 -0.82 -14.90 -3.78
C THR A 13 -1.08 -14.67 -2.29
N LYS A 14 -0.50 -15.54 -1.45
CA LYS A 14 -0.61 -15.43 0.01
C LYS A 14 0.43 -14.46 0.53
N VAL A 15 -0.04 -13.32 1.02
CA VAL A 15 0.82 -12.31 1.63
C VAL A 15 0.97 -12.59 3.13
N LYS A 16 2.20 -12.53 3.64
CA LYS A 16 2.51 -12.72 5.06
C LYS A 16 2.91 -11.40 5.71
N LEU A 17 2.37 -11.14 6.90
CA LEU A 17 2.69 -9.99 7.72
C LEU A 17 2.90 -10.46 9.16
N LYS A 18 4.03 -10.06 9.76
CA LYS A 18 4.36 -10.41 11.13
C LYS A 18 4.13 -9.21 12.04
N LEU A 19 3.24 -9.39 13.00
CA LEU A 19 2.81 -8.34 13.92
C LEU A 19 3.46 -8.54 15.28
N ILE A 20 4.07 -7.49 15.82
CA ILE A 20 4.55 -7.45 17.20
C ILE A 20 3.49 -6.71 18.01
N ILE A 21 2.81 -7.44 18.89
CA ILE A 21 1.65 -6.94 19.63
C ILE A 21 1.97 -6.92 21.12
N ASP A 22 1.74 -5.78 21.76
CA ASP A 22 1.63 -5.71 23.21
C ASP A 22 0.24 -6.22 23.63
N LYS A 23 0.21 -7.41 24.22
CA LYS A 23 -1.03 -8.06 24.66
C LYS A 23 -1.66 -7.39 25.88
N ARG A 24 -0.92 -6.59 26.64
CA ARG A 24 -1.44 -5.91 27.83
C ARG A 24 -2.37 -4.77 27.41
N ASP A 25 -1.90 -3.99 26.45
CA ASP A 25 -2.61 -2.84 25.90
C ASP A 25 -3.43 -3.17 24.63
N ASN A 26 -3.32 -4.40 24.11
CA ASN A 26 -3.86 -4.84 22.82
C ASN A 26 -3.46 -3.92 21.66
N LYS A 27 -2.21 -3.45 21.65
CA LYS A 27 -1.68 -2.52 20.64
C LYS A 27 -0.66 -3.22 19.74
N VAL A 28 -0.72 -2.93 18.44
CA VAL A 28 0.33 -3.31 17.49
C VAL A 28 1.48 -2.31 17.61
N LEU A 29 2.65 -2.78 18.00
CA LEU A 29 3.85 -1.95 18.12
C LEU A 29 4.57 -1.84 16.77
N PHE A 30 4.69 -2.96 16.07
CA PHE A 30 5.38 -3.04 14.78
C PHE A 30 4.73 -4.08 13.86
N ALA A 31 4.86 -3.85 12.55
CA ALA A 31 4.49 -4.80 11.51
C ALA A 31 5.69 -4.99 10.58
N GLU A 32 6.25 -6.19 10.56
CA GLU A 32 7.31 -6.60 9.64
C GLU A 32 6.66 -7.25 8.41
N ALA A 33 6.97 -6.72 7.23
CA ALA A 33 6.37 -7.11 5.96
C ALA A 33 7.41 -7.66 4.99
N GLU A 34 7.07 -8.74 4.31
CA GLU A 34 7.89 -9.31 3.24
C GLU A 34 7.68 -8.55 1.92
N LYS A 35 8.58 -8.79 0.97
CA LYS A 35 8.63 -8.08 -0.33
C LYS A 35 7.28 -8.04 -1.04
N ASP A 36 6.53 -9.14 -1.04
CA ASP A 36 5.25 -9.21 -1.76
C ASP A 36 4.21 -8.22 -1.22
N PHE A 37 4.15 -8.03 0.10
CA PHE A 37 3.26 -7.01 0.70
C PHE A 37 3.70 -5.60 0.31
N VAL A 38 5.00 -5.36 0.38
CA VAL A 38 5.61 -4.06 0.11
C VAL A 38 5.41 -3.68 -1.36
N ASP A 39 5.62 -4.62 -2.28
CA ASP A 39 5.39 -4.43 -3.71
C ASP A 39 3.91 -4.14 -4.02
N ILE A 40 2.97 -4.83 -3.37
CA ILE A 40 1.53 -4.53 -3.52
C ILE A 40 1.22 -3.12 -3.01
N LEU A 41 1.75 -2.74 -1.84
CA LEU A 41 1.54 -1.42 -1.27
C LEU A 41 2.13 -0.33 -2.18
N PHE A 42 3.35 -0.49 -2.68
CA PHE A 42 3.97 0.46 -3.59
C PHE A 42 3.28 0.49 -4.96
N ASN A 43 2.87 -0.65 -5.50
CA ASN A 43 2.10 -0.68 -6.74
C ASN A 43 0.74 0.03 -6.55
N LEU A 44 0.10 -0.10 -5.39
CA LEU A 44 -1.11 0.66 -5.04
C LEU A 44 -0.81 2.17 -4.85
N LEU A 45 0.35 2.51 -4.30
CA LEU A 45 0.76 3.91 -4.12
C LEU A 45 1.36 4.53 -5.39
N TYR A 46 1.74 3.74 -6.39
CA TYR A 46 2.34 4.24 -7.63
C TYR A 46 1.31 4.24 -8.76
N MET A 47 0.54 3.16 -8.92
CA MET A 47 -0.31 2.93 -10.08
C MET A 47 -1.69 3.64 -9.99
N PRO A 48 -2.46 3.58 -8.88
CA PRO A 48 -3.65 4.42 -8.73
C PRO A 48 -3.38 5.75 -7.99
N PHE A 49 -2.41 5.87 -7.06
CA PHE A 49 -2.28 7.12 -6.29
C PHE A 49 -1.81 8.33 -7.12
N GLY A 50 -0.99 8.17 -8.17
CA GLY A 50 -0.62 9.29 -9.05
C GLY A 50 -1.83 9.90 -9.78
N THR A 51 -2.77 9.08 -10.20
CA THR A 51 -4.02 9.50 -10.86
C THR A 51 -5.06 9.96 -9.84
N VAL A 52 -5.16 9.24 -8.72
CA VAL A 52 -6.06 9.52 -7.59
C VAL A 52 -5.69 10.83 -6.91
N THR A 53 -4.42 11.16 -6.71
CA THR A 53 -3.99 12.48 -6.20
C THR A 53 -4.36 13.62 -7.15
N ARG A 54 -4.31 13.40 -8.47
CA ARG A 54 -4.77 14.37 -9.46
C ARG A 54 -6.29 14.59 -9.37
N LEU A 55 -7.06 13.50 -9.30
CA LEU A 55 -8.51 13.55 -9.16
C LEU A 55 -8.99 14.10 -7.80
N LEU A 56 -8.33 13.73 -6.69
CA LEU A 56 -8.65 14.21 -5.34
C LEU A 56 -8.22 15.65 -5.09
N ARG A 57 -7.17 16.15 -5.78
CA ARG A 57 -6.84 17.57 -5.78
C ARG A 57 -8.00 18.40 -6.32
N ASP A 58 -8.62 17.93 -7.40
CA ASP A 58 -9.77 18.59 -8.02
C ASP A 58 -11.07 18.37 -7.22
N ALA A 59 -11.22 17.20 -6.58
CA ALA A 59 -12.43 16.82 -5.84
C ALA A 59 -12.50 17.30 -4.38
N ARG A 60 -11.59 18.18 -3.92
CA ARG A 60 -11.35 18.52 -2.50
C ARG A 60 -10.98 17.28 -1.69
N MET A 61 -9.67 17.03 -1.51
CA MET A 61 -9.13 15.85 -0.83
C MET A 61 -9.91 15.46 0.45
N VAL A 62 -10.50 14.26 0.44
CA VAL A 62 -11.34 13.75 1.54
C VAL A 62 -10.55 12.76 2.40
N GLY A 63 -10.57 12.97 3.71
CA GLY A 63 -10.05 12.02 4.71
C GLY A 63 -8.53 11.99 4.89
N CYS A 64 -7.97 10.80 5.12
CA CYS A 64 -6.55 10.60 5.42
C CYS A 64 -5.60 10.78 4.21
N THR A 65 -6.16 10.89 2.99
CA THR A 65 -5.40 11.11 1.75
C THR A 65 -4.59 12.41 1.77
N ARG A 66 -5.13 13.47 2.39
CA ARG A 66 -4.42 14.74 2.60
C ARG A 66 -3.20 14.58 3.49
N ASN A 67 -3.34 13.87 4.61
CA ASN A 67 -2.25 13.63 5.55
C ASN A 67 -1.16 12.80 4.90
N LEU A 68 -1.53 11.77 4.15
CA LEU A 68 -0.58 10.95 3.39
C LEU A 68 0.20 11.77 2.35
N TYR A 69 -0.48 12.64 1.60
CA TYR A 69 0.17 13.52 0.62
C TYR A 69 1.15 14.50 1.28
N GLN A 70 0.76 15.10 2.41
CA GLN A 70 1.62 16.01 3.15
C GLN A 70 2.84 15.26 3.74
N SER A 71 2.65 14.07 4.31
CA SER A 71 3.75 13.24 4.80
C SER A 71 4.69 12.79 3.68
N LEU A 72 4.18 12.51 2.48
CA LEU A 72 5.02 12.17 1.32
C LEU A 72 5.82 13.37 0.82
N GLY A 73 5.22 14.56 0.80
CA GLY A 73 5.94 15.82 0.51
C GLY A 73 7.08 16.04 1.50
N ASN A 74 6.80 15.93 2.80
CA ASN A 74 7.80 16.07 3.86
C ASN A 74 8.90 14.99 3.77
N LEU A 75 8.54 13.76 3.39
CA LEU A 75 9.51 12.68 3.15
C LEU A 75 10.39 13.01 1.94
N SER A 76 9.81 13.57 0.87
CA SER A 76 10.57 13.97 -0.33
C SER A 76 11.55 15.10 -0.05
N GLU A 77 11.17 16.10 0.76
CA GLU A 77 12.10 17.15 1.21
C GLU A 77 13.20 16.58 2.11
N ALA A 78 12.85 15.68 3.03
CA ALA A 78 13.83 15.02 3.89
C ALA A 78 14.82 14.13 3.11
N LEU A 79 14.41 13.58 1.96
CA LEU A 79 15.29 12.84 1.05
C LEU A 79 16.13 13.78 0.18
N LEU A 80 15.59 14.92 -0.26
CA LEU A 80 16.33 15.94 -1.01
C LEU A 80 17.39 16.68 -0.17
N CYS A 81 17.16 16.87 1.13
CA CYS A 81 18.14 17.46 2.04
C CYS A 81 19.14 16.45 2.63
N ARG A 82 19.10 15.17 2.19
CA ARG A 82 19.98 14.10 2.68
C ARG A 82 20.83 13.47 1.58
N TRP A 83 21.10 14.25 0.53
CA TRP A 83 22.12 14.04 -0.50
C TRP A 83 22.94 15.31 -0.68
#